data_AF-A0A5J4W638-F1
#
_entry.id   AF-A0A5J4W638-F1
#
_cell.length_a   1.000
_cell.length_b   1.000
_cell.length_c   1.000
_cell.angle_alpha   90.00
_cell.angle_beta   90.00
_cell.angle_gamma   90.00
#
_symmetry.space_group_name_H-M   'P 1'
#
loop_
_entity.id
_entity.type
_entity.pdbx_description
1 polymer ?
#
loop_
_entity_poly.entity_id
_entity_poly.type
_entity_poly.pdbx_seq_one_letter_code
_entity_poly.pdbx_strand_id
1 'polypeptide(L)'
;MIGWKKDAFSFRKKIKNLLEERKNIDDQNQTLEATRTAFVIFQQHQDTCKVINEYVLFSIQTNAVISSLFRIWVAVFALETLATYLFSTIDSQKVVFDSSRPETSTRFFFSYQWFSDIAFGLLTNIIIDVLQTAVLEGTQIVHRIIKHLPAHIFGRWMSQYKLNEMFLPPDWPIEERLAHIIKVVFSGLLVQPFIPITIPFVTVYFIVMFWIDKRNLLRFFKAPPQYSRTIIDSTLKYLQWAFHLLCLSNIASSLFTVIINIPSANRKFRHYLNGIAFSGLYILLLLIKAWKMKHWMFHLTNIKKCYYLILKCILVIQVIWQNQLMGHAPPELQQILSAFTSQIQRMSEQDEDDDQDEDEQQDEDDDQDEDEQQDEDDVQDDDEQQDEDNNQENS
;
A
#
# COMPACT_ATOMS: atom_id res chain seq x y z
N MET A 1 16.20 6.19 1.50
CA MET A 1 16.61 5.89 0.11
C MET A 1 17.70 6.81 -0.43
N ILE A 2 17.70 8.14 -0.16
CA ILE A 2 18.69 9.08 -0.74
C ILE A 2 20.16 8.80 -0.31
N GLY A 3 20.38 8.27 0.90
CA GLY A 3 21.73 7.91 1.36
C GLY A 3 22.37 6.73 0.63
N TRP A 4 21.58 5.76 0.17
CA TRP A 4 22.10 4.45 -0.27
C TRP A 4 22.60 4.45 -1.71
N LYS A 5 22.04 5.32 -2.57
CA LYS A 5 22.61 5.57 -3.90
C LYS A 5 24.03 6.13 -3.80
N LYS A 6 24.30 7.01 -2.83
CA LYS A 6 25.66 7.53 -2.60
C LYS A 6 26.65 6.43 -2.20
N ASP A 7 26.21 5.47 -1.40
CA ASP A 7 27.08 4.38 -0.94
C ASP A 7 27.43 3.40 -2.07
N ALA A 8 26.49 3.04 -2.94
CA ALA A 8 26.77 2.17 -4.10
C ALA A 8 27.83 2.77 -5.05
N PHE A 9 27.76 4.08 -5.32
CA PHE A 9 28.77 4.77 -6.12
C PHE A 9 30.12 4.91 -5.39
N SER A 10 30.10 5.06 -4.06
CA SER A 10 31.31 5.08 -3.23
C SER A 10 32.08 3.76 -3.29
N PHE A 11 31.38 2.62 -3.22
CA PHE A 11 32.00 1.29 -3.33
C PHE A 11 32.67 1.06 -4.68
N ARG A 12 32.00 1.41 -5.79
CA ARG A 12 32.56 1.28 -7.14
C ARG A 12 33.85 2.10 -7.30
N LYS A 13 33.86 3.32 -6.77
CA LYS A 13 35.04 4.19 -6.77
C LYS A 13 36.18 3.60 -5.92
N LYS A 14 35.86 3.05 -4.75
CA LYS A 14 36.84 2.42 -3.85
C LYS A 14 37.48 1.18 -4.46
N ILE A 15 36.70 0.33 -5.12
CA ILE A 15 37.21 -0.84 -5.87
C ILE A 15 38.13 -0.40 -7.02
N LYS A 16 37.71 0.62 -7.79
CA LYS A 16 38.53 1.14 -8.90
C LYS A 16 39.88 1.68 -8.41
N ASN A 17 39.88 2.45 -7.32
CA ASN A 17 41.11 2.96 -6.70
C ASN A 17 42.03 1.83 -6.22
N LEU A 18 41.49 0.79 -5.58
CA LEU A 18 42.27 -0.38 -5.13
C LEU A 18 42.87 -1.17 -6.30
N LEU A 19 42.15 -1.26 -7.43
CA LEU A 19 42.66 -1.89 -8.66
C LEU A 19 43.75 -1.06 -9.33
N GLU A 20 43.67 0.28 -9.26
CA GLU A 20 44.70 1.18 -9.75
C GLU A 20 45.95 1.16 -8.85
N GLU A 21 45.79 1.15 -7.52
CA GLU A 21 46.90 1.01 -6.57
C GLU A 21 47.66 -0.31 -6.78
N ARG A 22 46.95 -1.42 -7.07
CA ARG A 22 47.56 -2.72 -7.37
C ARG A 22 48.51 -2.69 -8.57
N LYS A 23 48.28 -1.84 -9.58
CA LYS A 23 49.16 -1.76 -10.76
C LYS A 23 50.55 -1.23 -10.44
N ASN A 24 50.73 -0.57 -9.30
CA ASN A 24 51.97 0.10 -8.92
C ASN A 24 52.76 -0.62 -7.82
N ILE A 25 52.31 -1.81 -7.38
CA ILE A 25 52.95 -2.57 -6.30
C ILE A 25 53.76 -3.73 -6.89
N ASP A 26 55.09 -3.69 -6.72
CA ASP A 26 56.01 -4.78 -7.13
C ASP A 26 56.16 -5.88 -6.05
N ASP A 27 55.71 -5.61 -4.82
CA ASP A 27 55.78 -6.57 -3.70
C ASP A 27 54.60 -7.56 -3.73
N GLN A 28 54.92 -8.85 -3.83
CA GLN A 28 53.93 -9.94 -3.80
C GLN A 28 53.08 -9.96 -2.53
N ASN A 29 53.65 -9.61 -1.37
CA ASN A 29 52.91 -9.64 -0.10
C ASN A 29 51.85 -8.53 -0.03
N GLN A 30 52.21 -7.33 -0.49
CA GLN A 30 51.26 -6.21 -0.58
C GLN A 30 50.16 -6.48 -1.62
N THR A 31 50.50 -7.16 -2.71
CA THR A 31 49.53 -7.59 -3.72
C THR A 31 48.51 -8.58 -3.14
N LEU A 32 48.95 -9.51 -2.29
CA LEU A 32 48.07 -10.46 -1.59
C LEU A 32 47.10 -9.75 -0.64
N GLU A 33 47.59 -8.76 0.11
CA GLU A 33 46.78 -7.99 1.06
C GLU A 33 45.74 -7.10 0.34
N ALA A 34 46.13 -6.44 -0.75
CA ALA A 34 45.21 -5.66 -1.58
C ALA A 34 44.11 -6.55 -2.20
N THR A 35 44.47 -7.77 -2.62
CA THR A 35 43.52 -8.75 -3.18
C THR A 35 42.53 -9.25 -2.11
N ARG A 36 43.00 -9.54 -0.89
CA ARG A 36 42.12 -9.90 0.24
C ARG A 36 41.15 -8.77 0.58
N THR A 37 41.64 -7.53 0.61
CA THR A 37 40.82 -6.35 0.89
C THR A 37 39.76 -6.14 -0.20
N ALA A 38 40.13 -6.27 -1.48
CA ALA A 38 39.20 -6.19 -2.59
C ALA A 38 38.12 -7.29 -2.53
N PHE A 39 38.50 -8.52 -2.17
CA PHE A 39 37.57 -9.64 -2.01
C PHE A 39 36.55 -9.40 -0.88
N VAL A 40 36.99 -8.91 0.29
CA VAL A 40 36.09 -8.55 1.40
C VAL A 40 35.10 -7.46 0.98
N ILE A 41 35.56 -6.44 0.26
CA ILE A 41 34.70 -5.36 -0.25
C ILE A 41 33.70 -5.91 -1.29
N PHE A 42 34.12 -6.83 -2.15
CA PHE A 42 33.25 -7.47 -3.13
C PHE A 42 32.17 -8.33 -2.47
N GLN A 43 32.53 -9.15 -1.47
CA GLN A 43 31.58 -9.95 -0.71
C GLN A 43 30.56 -9.06 0.00
N GLN A 44 31.03 -7.99 0.65
CA GLN A 44 30.16 -7.01 1.30
C GLN A 44 29.21 -6.34 0.28
N HIS A 45 29.66 -6.10 -0.95
CA HIS A 45 28.82 -5.59 -2.02
C HIS A 45 27.76 -6.61 -2.47
N GLN A 46 28.13 -7.88 -2.65
CA GLN A 46 27.16 -8.94 -2.98
C GLN A 46 26.09 -9.09 -1.90
N ASP A 47 26.49 -9.11 -0.62
CA ASP A 47 25.56 -9.16 0.50
C ASP A 47 24.63 -7.94 0.51
N THR A 48 25.17 -6.75 0.22
CA THR A 48 24.37 -5.52 0.12
C THR A 48 23.39 -5.58 -1.05
N CYS A 49 23.81 -6.07 -2.22
CA CYS A 49 22.95 -6.23 -3.40
C CYS A 49 21.83 -7.25 -3.16
N LYS A 50 22.12 -8.36 -2.47
CA LYS A 50 21.11 -9.34 -2.07
C LYS A 50 20.06 -8.72 -1.16
N VAL A 51 20.50 -7.99 -0.13
CA VAL A 51 19.60 -7.25 0.77
C VAL A 51 18.77 -6.23 -0.02
N ILE A 52 19.36 -5.47 -0.94
CA ILE A 52 18.63 -4.50 -1.78
C ILE A 52 17.57 -5.20 -2.63
N ASN A 53 17.92 -6.30 -3.31
CA ASN A 53 16.97 -7.04 -4.13
C ASN A 53 15.81 -7.60 -3.30
N GLU A 54 16.09 -8.13 -2.11
CA GLU A 54 15.05 -8.56 -1.16
C GLU A 54 14.13 -7.39 -0.74
N TYR A 55 14.70 -6.21 -0.45
CA TYR A 55 13.92 -5.00 -0.13
C TYR A 55 13.09 -4.47 -1.30
N VAL A 56 13.64 -4.45 -2.52
CA VAL A 56 12.93 -3.99 -3.73
C VAL A 56 11.78 -4.94 -4.06
N LEU A 57 12.04 -6.25 -4.04
CA LEU A 57 11.01 -7.27 -4.24
C LEU A 57 9.87 -7.11 -3.22
N PHE A 58 10.23 -6.86 -1.95
CA PHE A 58 9.28 -6.62 -0.87
C PHE A 58 8.42 -5.35 -1.07
N SER A 59 9.03 -4.26 -1.56
CA SER A 59 8.29 -3.03 -1.90
C SER A 59 7.32 -3.24 -3.06
N ILE A 60 7.74 -3.99 -4.10
CA ILE A 60 6.89 -4.31 -5.26
C ILE A 60 5.70 -5.17 -4.81
N GLN A 61 5.97 -6.21 -4.01
CA GLN A 61 4.92 -7.06 -3.43
C GLN A 61 3.93 -6.24 -2.60
N THR A 62 4.41 -5.31 -1.77
CA THR A 62 3.52 -4.44 -0.99
C THR A 62 2.59 -3.60 -1.87
N ASN A 63 3.09 -2.99 -2.93
CA ASN A 63 2.26 -2.16 -3.81
C ASN A 63 1.24 -3.01 -4.58
N ALA A 64 1.63 -4.21 -4.99
CA ALA A 64 0.72 -5.18 -5.60
C ALA A 64 -0.41 -5.56 -4.63
N VAL A 65 -0.07 -5.87 -3.36
CA VAL A 65 -1.03 -6.16 -2.28
C VAL A 65 -2.03 -5.02 -2.11
N ILE A 66 -1.56 -3.77 -2.02
CA ILE A 66 -2.43 -2.61 -1.79
C ILE A 66 -3.38 -2.39 -2.98
N SER A 67 -2.88 -2.54 -4.21
CA SER A 67 -3.67 -2.42 -5.43
C SER A 67 -4.73 -3.52 -5.52
N SER A 68 -4.33 -4.77 -5.26
CA SER A 68 -5.20 -5.94 -5.21
C SER A 68 -6.32 -5.76 -4.17
N LEU A 69 -5.94 -5.41 -2.94
CA LEU A 69 -6.86 -5.13 -1.83
C LEU A 69 -7.89 -4.06 -2.21
N PHE A 70 -7.47 -2.94 -2.81
CA PHE A 70 -8.37 -1.88 -3.25
C PHE A 70 -9.36 -2.40 -4.30
N ARG A 71 -8.88 -3.11 -5.32
CA ARG A 71 -9.72 -3.65 -6.41
C ARG A 71 -10.76 -4.64 -5.89
N ILE A 72 -10.33 -5.61 -5.07
CA ILE A 72 -11.21 -6.64 -4.50
C ILE A 72 -12.29 -5.98 -3.65
N TRP A 73 -11.90 -5.10 -2.72
CA TRP A 73 -12.86 -4.44 -1.85
C TRP A 73 -13.83 -3.55 -2.64
N VAL A 74 -13.33 -2.69 -3.54
CA VAL A 74 -14.20 -1.80 -4.34
C VAL A 74 -15.16 -2.62 -5.18
N ALA A 75 -14.69 -3.65 -5.88
CA ALA A 75 -15.55 -4.46 -6.73
C ALA A 75 -16.67 -5.09 -5.92
N VAL A 76 -16.35 -5.75 -4.81
CA VAL A 76 -17.35 -6.45 -4.00
C VAL A 76 -18.29 -5.47 -3.30
N PHE A 77 -17.78 -4.41 -2.67
CA PHE A 77 -18.62 -3.40 -2.01
C PHE A 77 -19.52 -2.64 -2.99
N ALA A 78 -18.96 -2.20 -4.12
CA ALA A 78 -19.69 -1.41 -5.11
C ALA A 78 -20.77 -2.23 -5.80
N LEU A 79 -20.46 -3.46 -6.22
CA LEU A 79 -21.40 -4.31 -6.95
C LEU A 79 -22.50 -4.88 -6.07
N GLU A 80 -22.22 -5.19 -4.80
CA GLU A 80 -23.22 -5.82 -3.94
C GLU A 80 -23.99 -4.79 -3.11
N THR A 81 -23.31 -4.09 -2.19
CA THR A 81 -24.00 -3.24 -1.21
C THR A 81 -24.39 -1.90 -1.81
N LEU A 82 -23.46 -1.23 -2.49
CA LEU A 82 -23.71 0.10 -3.04
C LEU A 82 -24.69 0.04 -4.21
N ALA A 83 -24.54 -0.90 -5.14
CA ALA A 83 -25.45 -1.04 -6.27
C ALA A 83 -26.88 -1.35 -5.79
N THR A 84 -27.06 -2.31 -4.88
CA THR A 84 -28.38 -2.63 -4.30
C THR A 84 -29.01 -1.39 -3.67
N TYR A 85 -28.23 -0.61 -2.90
CA TYR A 85 -28.70 0.65 -2.34
C TYR A 85 -29.10 1.65 -3.44
N LEU A 86 -28.22 1.92 -4.41
CA LEU A 86 -28.46 2.89 -5.49
C LEU A 86 -29.66 2.51 -6.36
N PHE A 87 -29.75 1.25 -6.80
CA PHE A 87 -30.90 0.77 -7.58
C PHE A 87 -32.21 0.93 -6.81
N SER A 88 -32.21 0.67 -5.50
CA SER A 88 -33.40 0.86 -4.66
C SER A 88 -33.83 2.33 -4.54
N THR A 89 -32.91 3.29 -4.74
CA THR A 89 -33.22 4.73 -4.72
C THR A 89 -33.89 5.19 -6.02
N ILE A 90 -33.62 4.49 -7.12
CA ILE A 90 -34.16 4.79 -8.45
C ILE A 90 -35.58 4.23 -8.60
N ASP A 91 -35.94 3.21 -7.82
CA ASP A 91 -37.25 2.59 -7.89
C ASP A 91 -38.36 3.60 -7.54
N SER A 92 -39.17 3.89 -8.56
CA SER A 92 -40.25 4.88 -8.52
C SER A 92 -41.61 4.28 -8.21
N GLN A 93 -41.67 2.98 -7.91
CA GLN A 93 -42.91 2.32 -7.52
C GLN A 93 -43.57 3.04 -6.33
N LYS A 94 -44.89 3.19 -6.40
CA LYS A 94 -45.69 3.72 -5.29
C LYS A 94 -46.23 2.55 -4.49
N VAL A 95 -46.07 2.61 -3.18
CA VAL A 95 -46.61 1.60 -2.26
C VAL A 95 -47.84 2.17 -1.59
N VAL A 96 -48.96 1.44 -1.67
CA VAL A 96 -50.21 1.78 -0.99
C VAL A 96 -50.27 0.96 0.29
N PHE A 97 -50.31 1.63 1.45
CA PHE A 97 -50.32 0.96 2.75
C PHE A 97 -51.68 0.34 3.11
N ASP A 98 -52.75 0.98 2.67
CA ASP A 98 -54.12 0.56 2.92
C ASP A 98 -54.90 0.67 1.61
N SER A 99 -55.35 -0.47 1.09
CA SER A 99 -56.14 -0.53 -0.15
C SER A 99 -57.45 0.25 -0.03
N SER A 100 -57.95 0.47 1.20
CA SER A 100 -59.13 1.27 1.47
C SER A 100 -58.87 2.78 1.55
N ARG A 101 -57.60 3.21 1.62
CA ARG A 101 -57.20 4.63 1.75
C ARG A 101 -56.07 4.99 0.77
N PRO A 102 -56.39 5.27 -0.51
CA PRO A 102 -55.37 5.54 -1.54
C PRO A 102 -54.53 6.79 -1.26
N GLU A 103 -55.03 7.71 -0.42
CA GLU A 103 -54.29 8.90 0.05
C GLU A 103 -53.02 8.55 0.86
N THR A 104 -52.89 7.30 1.31
CA THR A 104 -51.70 6.82 2.02
C THR A 104 -50.54 6.39 1.11
N SER A 105 -50.64 6.57 -0.21
CA SER A 105 -49.55 6.15 -1.11
C SER A 105 -48.28 6.97 -0.89
N THR A 106 -47.17 6.30 -0.56
CA THR A 106 -45.83 6.91 -0.52
C THR A 106 -44.95 6.35 -1.63
N ARG A 107 -43.83 7.02 -1.93
CA ARG A 107 -42.80 6.41 -2.79
C ARG A 107 -42.23 5.17 -2.10
N PHE A 108 -41.76 4.20 -2.87
CA PHE A 108 -41.15 2.98 -2.37
C PHE A 108 -39.94 3.29 -1.49
N PHE A 109 -38.98 4.06 -2.00
CA PHE A 109 -37.78 4.44 -1.25
C PHE A 109 -38.13 5.09 0.11
N PHE A 110 -37.56 4.60 1.21
CA PHE A 110 -37.89 4.97 2.61
C PHE A 110 -39.30 4.65 3.13
N SER A 111 -40.11 3.92 2.37
CA SER A 111 -41.32 3.30 2.91
C SER A 111 -40.97 2.15 3.87
N TYR A 112 -41.94 1.74 4.70
CA TYR A 112 -41.80 0.53 5.51
C TYR A 112 -41.50 -0.72 4.64
N GLN A 113 -42.09 -0.80 3.45
CA GLN A 113 -41.86 -1.89 2.52
C GLN A 113 -40.40 -1.90 2.04
N TRP A 114 -39.85 -0.75 1.63
CA TRP A 114 -38.43 -0.65 1.26
C TRP A 114 -37.51 -1.02 2.42
N PHE A 115 -37.85 -0.61 3.64
CA PHE A 115 -37.06 -0.98 4.82
C PHE A 115 -37.06 -2.50 5.04
N SER A 116 -38.23 -3.14 4.95
CA SER A 116 -38.38 -4.59 5.08
C SER A 116 -37.67 -5.36 3.97
N ASP A 117 -37.71 -4.87 2.73
CA ASP A 117 -37.20 -5.62 1.59
C ASP A 117 -35.71 -5.36 1.36
N ILE A 118 -35.31 -4.08 1.36
CA ILE A 118 -33.96 -3.65 0.97
C ILE A 118 -33.06 -3.53 2.20
N ALA A 119 -33.46 -2.76 3.22
CA ALA A 119 -32.57 -2.53 4.36
C ALA A 119 -32.31 -3.82 5.15
N PHE A 120 -33.36 -4.62 5.38
CA PHE A 120 -33.20 -5.94 6.00
C PHE A 120 -32.48 -6.93 5.08
N GLY A 121 -32.69 -6.86 3.76
CA GLY A 121 -31.92 -7.64 2.78
C GLY A 121 -30.41 -7.34 2.86
N LEU A 122 -30.04 -6.06 2.89
CA LEU A 122 -28.66 -5.61 3.06
C LEU A 122 -28.06 -6.07 4.39
N LEU A 123 -28.81 -5.97 5.49
CA LEU A 123 -28.38 -6.49 6.79
C LEU A 123 -28.15 -8.00 6.74
N THR A 124 -29.08 -8.74 6.13
CA THR A 124 -28.98 -10.20 5.99
C THR A 124 -27.76 -10.58 5.17
N ASN A 125 -27.46 -9.87 4.08
CA ASN A 125 -26.25 -10.09 3.29
C ASN A 125 -24.98 -9.86 4.13
N ILE A 126 -24.92 -8.80 4.94
CA ILE A 126 -23.79 -8.56 5.85
C ILE A 126 -23.67 -9.71 6.87
N ILE A 127 -24.77 -10.20 7.42
CA ILE A 127 -24.77 -11.33 8.37
C ILE A 127 -24.27 -12.61 7.69
N ILE A 128 -24.75 -12.90 6.48
CA ILE A 128 -24.34 -14.08 5.70
C ILE A 128 -22.86 -13.99 5.39
N ASP A 129 -22.36 -12.86 4.90
CA ASP A 129 -20.94 -12.64 4.63
C ASP A 129 -20.08 -12.89 5.87
N VAL A 130 -20.45 -12.25 6.98
CA VAL A 130 -19.76 -12.40 8.27
C VAL A 130 -19.74 -13.85 8.73
N LEU A 131 -20.89 -14.54 8.66
CA LEU A 131 -21.00 -15.93 9.08
C LEU A 131 -20.22 -16.86 8.17
N GLN A 132 -20.33 -16.67 6.84
CA GLN A 132 -19.61 -17.44 5.84
C GLN A 132 -18.11 -17.31 6.07
N THR A 133 -17.59 -16.10 6.24
CA THR A 133 -16.16 -15.90 6.52
C THR A 133 -15.76 -16.50 7.86
N ALA A 134 -16.54 -16.31 8.93
CA ALA A 134 -16.23 -16.92 10.23
C ALA A 134 -16.20 -18.45 10.16
N VAL A 135 -17.11 -19.06 9.41
CA VAL A 135 -17.16 -20.52 9.19
C VAL A 135 -16.00 -20.98 8.32
N LEU A 136 -15.72 -20.33 7.19
CA LEU A 136 -14.61 -20.70 6.30
C LEU A 136 -13.26 -20.59 7.02
N GLU A 137 -13.01 -19.49 7.73
CA GLU A 137 -11.77 -19.29 8.50
C GLU A 137 -11.69 -20.22 9.71
N GLY A 138 -12.83 -20.49 10.37
CA GLY A 138 -12.90 -21.44 11.48
C GLY A 138 -12.70 -22.90 11.05
N THR A 139 -13.08 -23.25 9.81
CA THR A 139 -12.99 -24.61 9.26
C THR A 139 -11.65 -24.91 8.59
N GLN A 140 -10.71 -23.95 8.52
CA GLN A 140 -9.34 -24.22 8.04
C GLN A 140 -8.65 -25.36 8.81
N ILE A 141 -9.03 -25.57 10.07
CA ILE A 141 -8.60 -26.73 10.87
C ILE A 141 -9.00 -28.04 10.21
N VAL A 142 -10.27 -28.12 9.78
CA VAL A 142 -10.85 -29.29 9.10
C VAL A 142 -10.20 -29.47 7.74
N HIS A 143 -10.03 -28.38 6.97
CA HIS A 143 -9.34 -28.44 5.68
C HIS A 143 -7.92 -29.00 5.82
N ARG A 144 -7.19 -28.62 6.86
CA ARG A 144 -5.85 -29.16 7.15
C ARG A 144 -5.89 -30.66 7.49
N ILE A 145 -6.82 -31.09 8.33
CA ILE A 145 -6.99 -32.51 8.67
C ILE A 145 -7.28 -33.33 7.40
N ILE A 146 -8.17 -32.82 6.54
CA ILE A 146 -8.51 -33.46 5.26
C ILE A 146 -7.28 -33.48 4.33
N LYS A 147 -6.51 -32.39 4.24
CA LYS A 147 -5.31 -32.30 3.39
C LYS A 147 -4.19 -33.24 3.86
N HIS A 148 -4.06 -33.49 5.17
CA HIS A 148 -3.07 -34.43 5.72
C HIS A 148 -3.56 -35.88 5.74
N LEU A 149 -4.85 -36.12 5.52
CA LEU A 149 -5.40 -37.47 5.54
C LEU A 149 -4.74 -38.39 4.48
N PRO A 150 -4.55 -37.97 3.21
CA PRO A 150 -3.79 -38.76 2.24
C PRO A 150 -2.34 -39.01 2.66
N ALA A 151 -1.68 -38.03 3.29
CA ALA A 151 -0.30 -38.21 3.77
C ALA A 151 -0.23 -39.29 4.87
N HIS A 152 -1.24 -39.37 5.75
CA HIS A 152 -1.33 -40.42 6.76
C HIS A 152 -1.68 -41.80 6.17
N ILE A 153 -2.58 -41.86 5.18
CA ILE A 153 -3.02 -43.12 4.57
C ILE A 153 -1.98 -43.68 3.59
N PHE A 154 -1.41 -42.82 2.75
CA PHE A 154 -0.51 -43.18 1.64
C PHE A 154 0.95 -42.83 1.90
N GLY A 155 1.32 -42.43 3.12
CA GLY A 155 2.68 -41.99 3.45
C GLY A 155 3.76 -43.03 3.13
N ARG A 156 3.43 -44.32 3.13
CA ARG A 156 4.35 -45.39 2.74
C ARG A 156 4.72 -45.40 1.25
N TRP A 157 3.91 -44.78 0.40
CA TRP A 157 4.05 -44.80 -1.06
C TRP A 157 4.49 -43.45 -1.64
N MET A 158 4.73 -42.47 -0.78
CA MET A 158 5.21 -41.15 -1.18
C MET A 158 6.67 -40.99 -0.82
N SER A 159 7.42 -40.29 -1.67
CA SER A 159 8.78 -39.86 -1.34
C SER A 159 8.75 -38.91 -0.14
N GLN A 160 9.84 -38.91 0.65
CA GLN A 160 9.99 -38.00 1.80
C GLN A 160 9.84 -36.54 1.39
N TYR A 161 10.33 -36.18 0.20
CA TYR A 161 10.17 -34.84 -0.38
C TYR A 161 8.69 -34.45 -0.51
N LYS A 162 7.87 -35.31 -1.12
CA LYS A 162 6.44 -35.07 -1.30
C LYS A 162 5.69 -35.05 0.02
N LEU A 163 6.09 -35.89 0.98
CA LEU A 163 5.54 -35.88 2.32
C LEU A 163 5.82 -34.55 3.04
N ASN A 164 7.07 -34.08 3.00
CA ASN A 164 7.47 -32.80 3.57
C ASN A 164 6.71 -31.62 2.91
N GLU A 165 6.55 -31.65 1.59
CA GLU A 165 5.78 -30.65 0.84
C GLU A 165 4.30 -30.61 1.27
N MET A 166 3.67 -31.77 1.50
CA MET A 166 2.30 -31.83 2.01
C MET A 166 2.16 -31.25 3.41
N PHE A 167 3.19 -31.40 4.26
CA PHE A 167 3.23 -30.86 5.62
C PHE A 167 3.61 -29.38 5.71
N LEU A 168 3.99 -28.73 4.60
CA LEU A 168 4.23 -27.30 4.59
C LEU A 168 2.93 -26.54 4.90
N PRO A 169 2.96 -25.62 5.89
CA PRO A 169 1.81 -24.80 6.19
C PRO A 169 1.52 -23.85 5.01
N PRO A 170 0.24 -23.56 4.72
CA PRO A 170 -0.11 -22.61 3.66
C PRO A 170 0.36 -21.19 4.02
N ASP A 171 0.49 -20.35 2.99
CA ASP A 171 0.69 -18.92 3.16
C ASP A 171 -0.61 -18.24 3.62
N TRP A 172 -0.49 -17.14 4.38
CA TRP A 172 -1.65 -16.40 4.88
C TRP A 172 -2.10 -15.37 3.83
N PRO A 173 -3.33 -15.48 3.27
CA PRO A 173 -3.84 -14.50 2.31
C PRO A 173 -4.27 -13.19 3.00
N ILE A 174 -3.30 -12.38 3.44
CA ILE A 174 -3.56 -11.13 4.15
C ILE A 174 -4.39 -10.13 3.32
N GLU A 175 -4.22 -10.13 2.00
CA GLU A 175 -4.85 -9.15 1.10
C GLU A 175 -6.37 -9.36 1.07
N GLU A 176 -6.79 -10.60 0.82
CA GLU A 176 -8.19 -11.02 0.82
C GLU A 176 -8.81 -10.77 2.19
N ARG A 177 -8.06 -11.06 3.26
CA ARG A 177 -8.49 -10.85 4.64
C ARG A 177 -8.77 -9.38 4.95
N LEU A 178 -7.83 -8.50 4.59
CA LEU A 178 -7.99 -7.06 4.80
C LEU A 178 -9.08 -6.48 3.90
N ALA A 179 -9.17 -6.91 2.64
CA ALA A 179 -10.23 -6.48 1.74
C ALA A 179 -11.62 -6.84 2.29
N HIS A 180 -11.78 -8.05 2.83
CA HIS A 180 -13.02 -8.48 3.47
C HIS A 180 -13.34 -7.67 4.73
N ILE A 181 -12.35 -7.39 5.59
CA ILE A 181 -12.53 -6.53 6.76
C ILE A 181 -13.03 -5.14 6.35
N ILE A 182 -12.39 -4.53 5.35
CA ILE A 182 -12.78 -3.21 4.84
C ILE A 182 -14.20 -3.28 4.26
N LYS A 183 -14.55 -4.34 3.51
CA LYS A 183 -15.91 -4.57 2.98
C LYS A 183 -16.94 -4.52 4.11
N VAL A 184 -16.78 -5.37 5.13
CA VAL A 184 -17.74 -5.47 6.24
C VAL A 184 -17.90 -4.12 6.96
N VAL A 185 -16.82 -3.37 7.15
CA VAL A 185 -16.89 -2.03 7.74
C VAL A 185 -17.68 -1.06 6.85
N PHE A 186 -17.34 -0.98 5.57
CA PHE A 186 -18.02 -0.08 4.64
C PHE A 186 -19.50 -0.41 4.49
N SER A 187 -19.85 -1.68 4.33
CA SER A 187 -21.25 -2.13 4.25
C SER A 187 -21.98 -1.86 5.57
N GLY A 188 -21.35 -2.15 6.70
CA GLY A 188 -21.93 -1.89 8.02
C GLY A 188 -22.19 -0.40 8.27
N LEU A 189 -21.24 0.46 7.91
CA LEU A 189 -21.36 1.91 8.05
C LEU A 189 -22.35 2.52 7.05
N LEU A 190 -22.49 1.95 5.84
CA LEU A 190 -23.50 2.37 4.88
C LEU A 190 -24.94 2.07 5.36
N VAL A 191 -25.14 0.91 6.00
CA VAL A 191 -26.45 0.45 6.48
C VAL A 191 -26.83 1.05 7.85
N GLN A 192 -25.84 1.50 8.63
CA GLN A 192 -26.03 2.03 9.98
C GLN A 192 -27.12 3.11 10.13
N PRO A 193 -27.26 4.12 9.23
CA PRO A 193 -28.28 5.15 9.36
C PRO A 193 -29.71 4.61 9.37
N PHE A 194 -29.92 3.44 8.77
CA PHE A 194 -31.22 2.76 8.69
C PHE A 194 -31.38 1.76 9.83
N ILE A 195 -30.33 1.00 10.12
CA ILE A 195 -30.36 -0.11 11.07
C ILE A 195 -29.19 0.04 12.06
N PRO A 196 -29.37 0.80 13.16
CA PRO A 196 -28.30 1.06 14.12
C PRO A 196 -27.70 -0.19 14.79
N ILE A 197 -28.46 -1.29 14.86
CA ILE A 197 -27.98 -2.58 15.41
C ILE A 197 -26.82 -3.18 14.60
N THR A 198 -26.57 -2.68 13.40
CA THR A 198 -25.42 -3.09 12.57
C THR A 198 -24.09 -2.83 13.28
N ILE A 199 -23.96 -1.75 14.07
CA ILE A 199 -22.72 -1.42 14.79
C ILE A 199 -22.34 -2.47 15.84
N PRO A 200 -23.20 -2.84 16.82
CA PRO A 200 -22.85 -3.89 17.76
C PRO A 200 -22.63 -5.23 17.05
N PHE A 201 -23.34 -5.52 15.96
CA PHE A 201 -23.11 -6.73 15.17
C PHE A 201 -21.70 -6.77 14.55
N VAL A 202 -21.29 -5.72 13.84
CA VAL A 202 -19.93 -5.59 13.28
C VAL A 202 -18.87 -5.61 14.38
N THR A 203 -19.16 -5.05 15.55
CA THR A 203 -18.26 -5.11 16.72
C THR A 203 -18.05 -6.55 17.21
N VAL A 204 -19.14 -7.32 17.38
CA VAL A 204 -19.06 -8.73 17.76
C VAL A 204 -18.29 -9.54 16.71
N TYR A 205 -18.52 -9.28 15.43
CA TYR A 205 -17.76 -9.88 14.34
C TYR A 205 -16.25 -9.65 14.51
N PHE A 206 -15.80 -8.42 14.79
CA PHE A 206 -14.38 -8.14 14.99
C PHE A 206 -13.78 -8.90 16.17
N ILE A 207 -14.53 -9.04 17.27
CA ILE A 207 -14.09 -9.81 18.43
C ILE A 207 -13.92 -11.29 18.04
N VAL A 208 -14.91 -11.88 17.37
CA VAL A 208 -14.86 -13.29 16.94
C VAL A 208 -13.70 -13.51 15.97
N MET A 209 -13.59 -12.65 14.95
CA MET A 209 -12.52 -12.77 13.96
C MET A 209 -11.14 -12.57 14.55
N PHE A 210 -10.96 -11.67 15.52
CA PHE A 210 -9.68 -11.52 16.22
C PHE A 210 -9.21 -12.84 16.84
N TRP A 211 -10.11 -13.59 17.47
CA TRP A 211 -9.77 -14.89 18.06
C TRP A 211 -9.49 -15.97 17.01
N ILE A 212 -10.26 -15.98 15.92
CA ILE A 212 -10.04 -16.91 14.81
C ILE A 212 -8.70 -16.63 14.15
N ASP A 213 -8.42 -15.38 13.75
CA ASP A 213 -7.18 -14.97 13.09
C ASP A 213 -5.97 -15.23 14.00
N LYS A 214 -6.07 -14.88 15.29
CA LYS A 214 -5.02 -15.18 16.27
C LYS A 214 -4.72 -16.68 16.35
N ARG A 215 -5.75 -17.53 16.38
CA ARG A 215 -5.58 -18.99 16.42
C ARG A 215 -4.98 -19.51 15.10
N ASN A 216 -5.46 -19.01 13.97
CA ASN A 216 -5.00 -19.40 12.64
C ASN A 216 -3.52 -19.04 12.42
N LEU A 217 -3.11 -17.84 12.84
CA LEU A 217 -1.73 -17.40 12.76
C LEU A 217 -0.77 -18.20 13.62
N LEU A 218 -1.17 -18.55 14.84
CA LEU A 218 -0.29 -19.24 15.78
C LEU A 218 -0.12 -20.74 15.47
N ARG A 219 -1.02 -21.36 14.70
CA ARG A 219 -1.05 -22.82 14.53
C ARG A 219 -1.09 -23.32 13.10
N PHE A 220 -1.61 -22.54 12.15
CA PHE A 220 -1.97 -23.04 10.83
C PHE A 220 -1.14 -22.44 9.71
N PHE A 221 -0.97 -21.13 9.70
CA PHE A 221 -0.22 -20.47 8.65
C PHE A 221 1.28 -20.52 8.89
N LYS A 222 2.03 -20.47 7.80
CA LYS A 222 3.45 -20.14 7.83
C LYS A 222 3.61 -18.79 8.51
N ALA A 223 4.73 -18.57 9.20
CA ALA A 223 5.06 -17.24 9.70
C ALA A 223 4.91 -16.24 8.54
N PRO A 224 4.03 -15.23 8.66
CA PRO A 224 3.72 -14.38 7.53
C PRO A 224 4.98 -13.65 7.08
N PRO A 225 5.09 -13.35 5.78
CA PRO A 225 6.15 -12.47 5.32
C PRO A 225 6.04 -11.16 6.09
N GLN A 226 7.18 -10.53 6.39
CA GLN A 226 7.23 -9.32 7.19
C GLN A 226 6.59 -8.16 6.44
N TYR A 227 5.27 -8.02 6.44
CA TYR A 227 4.58 -6.96 5.73
C TYR A 227 5.00 -5.57 6.22
N SER A 228 5.10 -4.63 5.29
CA SER A 228 5.52 -3.28 5.66
C SER A 228 4.37 -2.56 6.32
N ARG A 229 4.71 -1.62 7.19
CA ARG A 229 3.75 -0.74 7.88
C ARG A 229 2.81 -0.01 6.89
N THR A 230 3.23 0.17 5.64
CA THR A 230 2.48 0.89 4.61
C THR A 230 1.15 0.21 4.25
N ILE A 231 1.03 -1.12 4.38
CA ILE A 231 -0.24 -1.85 4.14
C ILE A 231 -1.27 -1.47 5.20
N ILE A 232 -0.83 -1.42 6.47
CA ILE A 232 -1.68 -1.03 7.61
C ILE A 232 -2.06 0.45 7.48
N ASP A 233 -1.08 1.31 7.18
CA ASP A 233 -1.33 2.75 7.00
C ASP A 233 -2.32 3.00 5.85
N SER A 234 -2.23 2.25 4.76
CA SER A 234 -3.19 2.31 3.64
C SER A 234 -4.57 1.83 4.04
N THR A 235 -4.66 0.73 4.79
CA THR A 235 -5.93 0.21 5.34
C THR A 235 -6.62 1.24 6.23
N LEU A 236 -5.86 1.91 7.11
CA LEU A 236 -6.37 2.98 7.96
C LEU A 236 -6.85 4.19 7.16
N LYS A 237 -6.21 4.51 6.03
CA LYS A 237 -6.71 5.55 5.11
C LYS A 237 -8.06 5.15 4.52
N TYR A 238 -8.26 3.89 4.11
CA TYR A 238 -9.57 3.42 3.65
C TYR A 238 -10.64 3.51 4.74
N LEU A 239 -10.29 3.21 6.00
CA LEU A 239 -11.20 3.39 7.13
C LEU A 239 -11.65 4.84 7.32
N GLN A 240 -10.79 5.82 7.04
CA GLN A 240 -11.17 7.24 7.05
C GLN A 240 -12.21 7.56 5.97
N TRP A 241 -12.08 6.97 4.79
CA TRP A 241 -13.10 7.09 3.73
C TRP A 241 -14.43 6.45 4.14
N ALA A 242 -14.39 5.33 4.85
CA ALA A 242 -15.59 4.68 5.41
C ALA A 242 -16.34 5.61 6.37
N PHE A 243 -15.61 6.36 7.20
CA PHE A 243 -16.19 7.36 8.09
C PHE A 243 -16.84 8.52 7.31
N HIS A 244 -16.21 9.00 6.23
CA HIS A 244 -16.83 10.01 5.37
C HIS A 244 -18.14 9.49 4.75
N LEU A 245 -18.15 8.23 4.31
CA LEU A 245 -19.34 7.58 3.79
C LEU A 245 -20.45 7.43 4.84
N LEU A 246 -20.11 7.12 6.10
CA LEU A 246 -21.06 7.12 7.22
C LEU A 246 -21.71 8.49 7.43
N CYS A 247 -20.92 9.57 7.41
CA CYS A 247 -21.44 10.92 7.58
C CYS A 247 -22.37 11.31 6.42
N LEU A 248 -21.95 11.04 5.18
CA LEU A 248 -22.73 11.35 3.98
C LEU A 248 -24.04 10.56 3.94
N SER A 249 -24.01 9.26 4.25
CA SER A 249 -25.21 8.41 4.30
C SER A 249 -26.18 8.85 5.39
N ASN A 250 -25.71 9.25 6.58
CA ASN A 250 -26.55 9.81 7.63
C ASN A 250 -27.20 11.14 7.21
N ILE A 251 -26.44 12.07 6.62
CA ILE A 251 -26.96 13.33 6.12
C ILE A 251 -28.03 13.08 5.05
N ALA A 252 -27.70 12.27 4.03
CA ALA A 252 -28.63 11.91 2.97
C ALA A 252 -29.90 11.28 3.57
N SER A 253 -29.76 10.26 4.41
CA SER A 253 -30.90 9.56 5.00
C SER A 253 -31.81 10.48 5.80
N SER A 254 -31.25 11.36 6.63
CA SER A 254 -32.02 12.32 7.42
C SER A 254 -32.79 13.31 6.56
N LEU A 255 -32.22 13.80 5.46
CA LEU A 255 -32.87 14.74 4.55
C LEU A 255 -33.92 14.04 3.68
N PHE A 256 -33.61 12.88 3.11
CA PHE A 256 -34.52 12.11 2.28
C PHE A 256 -35.75 11.64 3.05
N THR A 257 -35.59 11.22 4.31
CA THR A 257 -36.71 10.86 5.18
C THR A 257 -37.74 11.99 5.28
N VAL A 258 -37.29 13.23 5.46
CA VAL A 258 -38.19 14.40 5.55
C VAL A 258 -38.83 14.71 4.19
N ILE A 259 -38.05 14.66 3.12
CA ILE A 259 -38.51 14.98 1.76
C ILE A 259 -39.54 13.96 1.27
N ILE A 260 -39.38 12.67 1.61
CA ILE A 260 -40.23 11.60 1.08
C ILE A 260 -41.42 11.35 1.99
N ASN A 261 -41.23 11.25 3.30
CA ASN A 261 -42.28 10.79 4.21
C ASN A 261 -43.21 11.90 4.69
N ILE A 262 -42.84 13.18 4.53
CA ILE A 262 -43.68 14.31 4.95
C ILE A 262 -44.28 15.02 3.71
N PRO A 263 -45.62 15.12 3.59
CA PRO A 263 -46.27 15.89 2.53
C PRO A 263 -45.79 17.34 2.51
N SER A 264 -45.59 17.93 1.33
CA SER A 264 -45.04 19.29 1.17
C SER A 264 -45.79 20.35 1.99
N ALA A 265 -47.12 20.26 2.10
CA ALA A 265 -47.96 21.16 2.89
C ALA A 265 -47.65 21.14 4.40
N ASN A 266 -47.10 20.02 4.92
CA ASN A 266 -46.83 19.82 6.35
C ASN A 266 -45.34 19.92 6.71
N ARG A 267 -44.46 20.22 5.75
CA ARG A 267 -43.00 20.29 5.99
C ARG A 267 -42.64 21.55 6.77
N LYS A 268 -42.62 21.44 8.09
CA LYS A 268 -42.05 22.47 8.97
C LYS A 268 -40.53 22.37 8.98
N PHE A 269 -39.85 23.52 9.01
CA PHE A 269 -38.39 23.62 9.07
C PHE A 269 -37.76 22.74 10.18
N ARG A 270 -38.45 22.58 11.31
CA ARG A 270 -38.00 21.76 12.45
C ARG A 270 -37.65 20.31 12.06
N HIS A 271 -38.29 19.74 11.03
CA HIS A 271 -37.99 18.37 10.59
C HIS A 271 -36.61 18.25 9.93
N TYR A 272 -36.11 19.31 9.31
CA TYR A 272 -34.78 19.34 8.67
C TYR A 272 -33.63 19.59 9.64
N LEU A 273 -33.94 19.98 10.88
CA LEU A 273 -32.94 20.47 11.83
C LEU A 273 -31.85 19.44 12.12
N ASN A 274 -32.20 18.15 12.18
CA ASN A 274 -31.21 17.08 12.37
C ASN A 274 -30.24 16.97 11.19
N GLY A 275 -30.76 16.93 9.95
CA GLY A 275 -29.91 16.84 8.76
C GLY A 275 -29.01 18.07 8.58
N ILE A 276 -29.54 19.27 8.85
CA ILE A 276 -28.77 20.52 8.84
C ILE A 276 -27.69 20.50 9.92
N ALA A 277 -28.02 20.08 11.14
CA ALA A 277 -27.04 20.01 12.24
C ALA A 277 -25.92 19.01 11.94
N PHE A 278 -26.24 17.81 11.43
CA PHE A 278 -25.23 16.82 11.02
C PHE A 278 -24.37 17.34 9.86
N SER A 279 -24.98 18.03 8.89
CA SER A 279 -24.24 18.66 7.78
C SER A 279 -23.27 19.73 8.28
N GLY A 280 -23.73 20.61 9.18
CA GLY A 280 -22.90 21.64 9.80
C GLY A 280 -21.73 21.04 10.60
N LEU A 281 -21.98 20.00 11.39
CA LEU A 281 -20.95 19.27 12.13
C LEU A 281 -19.93 18.63 11.17
N TYR A 282 -20.40 18.01 10.09
CA TYR A 282 -19.53 17.37 9.10
C TYR A 282 -18.67 18.39 8.34
N ILE A 283 -19.26 19.51 7.91
CA ILE A 283 -18.51 20.62 7.30
C ILE A 283 -17.46 21.16 8.27
N LEU A 284 -17.80 21.34 9.55
CA LEU A 284 -16.85 21.75 10.58
C LEU A 284 -15.68 20.75 10.71
N LEU A 285 -15.95 19.45 10.69
CA LEU A 285 -14.91 18.41 10.69
C LEU A 285 -14.00 18.51 9.45
N LEU A 286 -14.56 18.75 8.27
CA LEU A 286 -13.79 18.97 7.05
C LEU A 286 -12.92 20.22 7.13
N LEU A 287 -13.45 21.32 7.68
CA LEU A 287 -12.71 22.56 7.90
C LEU A 287 -11.56 22.34 8.89
N ILE A 288 -11.78 21.62 9.99
CA ILE A 288 -10.72 21.26 10.96
C ILE A 288 -9.64 20.41 10.28
N LYS A 289 -10.03 19.43 9.45
CA LYS A 289 -9.08 18.59 8.69
C LYS A 289 -8.26 19.42 7.70
N ALA A 290 -8.91 20.30 6.93
CA ALA A 290 -8.25 21.20 5.99
C ALA A 290 -7.32 22.19 6.69
N TRP A 291 -7.74 22.75 7.83
CA TRP A 291 -6.92 23.65 8.64
C TRP A 291 -5.67 22.94 9.18
N LYS A 292 -5.81 21.71 9.71
CA LYS A 292 -4.68 20.89 10.16
C LYS A 292 -3.71 20.58 9.02
N MET A 293 -4.23 20.27 7.82
CA MET A 293 -3.41 20.02 6.63
C MET A 293 -2.64 21.28 6.21
N LYS A 294 -3.29 22.44 6.19
CA LYS A 294 -2.65 23.73 5.89
C LYS A 294 -1.58 24.09 6.92
N HIS A 295 -1.83 23.89 8.21
CA HIS A 295 -0.86 24.12 9.27
C HIS A 295 0.35 23.20 9.15
N TRP A 296 0.12 21.92 8.81
CA TRP A 296 1.21 20.96 8.57
C TRP A 296 2.05 21.34 7.34
N MET A 297 1.40 21.75 6.24
CA MET A 297 2.08 22.29 5.06
C MET A 297 2.92 23.52 5.40
N PHE A 298 2.38 24.45 6.20
CA PHE A 298 3.12 25.65 6.65
C PHE A 298 4.37 25.30 7.46
N HIS A 299 4.29 24.32 8.38
CA HIS A 299 5.45 23.84 9.12
C HIS A 299 6.50 23.19 8.20
N LEU A 300 6.08 22.40 7.20
CA LEU A 300 6.99 21.81 6.22
C LEU A 300 7.72 22.86 5.38
N THR A 301 7.02 23.90 4.93
CA THR A 301 7.64 25.00 4.19
C THR A 301 8.68 25.73 5.04
N ASN A 302 8.39 25.96 6.33
CA ASN A 302 9.35 26.58 7.25
C ASN A 302 10.55 25.68 7.53
N ILE A 303 10.36 24.36 7.65
CA ILE A 303 11.46 23.40 7.82
C ILE A 303 12.36 23.36 6.57
N LYS A 304 11.79 23.36 5.35
CA LYS A 304 12.56 23.43 4.10
C LYS A 304 13.39 24.73 4.03
N LYS A 305 12.81 25.87 4.41
CA LYS A 305 13.52 27.15 4.50
C LYS A 305 14.66 27.12 5.51
N CYS A 306 14.45 26.56 6.70
CA CYS A 306 15.52 26.38 7.70
C CYS A 306 16.62 25.44 7.20
N TYR A 307 16.27 24.34 6.55
CA TYR A 307 17.24 23.41 5.97
C TYR A 307 18.10 24.09 4.89
N TYR A 308 17.48 24.88 4.01
CA TYR A 308 18.19 25.63 2.96
C TYR A 308 19.10 26.72 3.55
N LEU A 309 18.64 27.40 4.61
CA LEU A 309 19.45 28.39 5.33
C LEU A 309 20.66 27.73 6.00
N ILE A 310 20.47 26.58 6.65
CA ILE A 310 21.55 25.80 7.25
C ILE A 310 22.54 25.34 6.18
N LEU A 311 22.07 24.86 5.02
CA LEU A 311 22.93 24.46 3.91
C LEU A 311 23.76 25.63 3.37
N LYS A 312 23.14 26.81 3.19
CA LYS A 312 23.86 28.05 2.82
C LYS A 312 24.91 28.44 3.85
N CYS A 313 24.59 28.37 5.15
CA CYS A 313 25.56 28.64 6.21
C CYS A 313 26.74 27.64 6.20
N ILE A 314 26.47 26.35 5.99
CA ILE A 314 27.53 25.33 5.87
C ILE A 314 28.45 25.62 4.69
N LEU A 315 27.90 25.97 3.52
CA LEU A 315 28.69 26.33 2.34
C LEU A 315 29.55 27.59 2.59
N VAL A 316 28.99 28.62 3.23
CA VAL A 316 29.75 29.84 3.59
C VAL A 316 30.87 29.52 4.58
N ILE A 317 30.60 28.72 5.60
CA ILE A 317 31.63 28.29 6.57
C ILE A 317 32.70 27.46 5.86
N GLN A 318 32.33 26.59 4.93
CA GLN A 318 33.28 25.78 4.15
C GLN A 318 34.16 26.66 3.25
N VAL A 319 33.60 27.69 2.62
CA VAL A 319 34.37 28.68 1.83
C VAL A 319 35.31 29.50 2.71
N ILE A 320 34.85 29.96 3.88
CA ILE A 320 35.69 30.70 4.84
C ILE A 320 36.83 29.82 5.34
N TRP A 321 36.53 28.57 5.68
CA TRP A 321 37.54 27.61 6.15
C TRP A 321 38.55 27.26 5.07
N GLN A 322 38.12 27.04 3.82
CA GLN A 322 39.01 26.88 2.68
C GLN A 322 39.88 28.12 2.43
N ASN A 323 39.33 29.32 2.55
CA ASN A 323 40.10 30.57 2.41
C ASN A 323 41.12 30.77 3.53
N GLN A 324 40.81 30.38 4.78
CA GLN A 324 41.76 30.46 5.89
C GLN A 324 42.87 29.40 5.83
N LEU A 325 42.56 28.17 5.41
CA LEU A 325 43.54 27.12 5.15
C LEU A 325 44.45 27.42 3.95
N MET A 326 43.94 28.18 2.97
CA MET A 326 44.66 28.55 1.74
C MET A 326 45.35 29.90 1.78
N GLY A 327 45.52 30.52 2.95
CA GLY A 327 46.39 31.70 3.14
C GLY A 327 47.85 31.48 2.71
N HIS A 328 48.24 30.24 2.41
CA HIS A 328 49.53 29.86 1.82
C HIS A 328 49.42 29.03 0.52
N ALA A 329 48.25 28.99 -0.14
CA ALA A 329 48.11 28.23 -1.38
C ALA A 329 48.78 28.97 -2.57
N PRO A 330 49.42 28.25 -3.49
CA PRO A 330 50.05 28.84 -4.67
C PRO A 330 49.02 29.55 -5.58
N PRO A 331 49.42 30.62 -6.28
CA PRO A 331 48.51 31.48 -7.06
C PRO A 331 47.74 30.76 -8.17
N GLU A 332 48.28 29.65 -8.70
CA GLU A 332 47.63 28.83 -9.72
C GLU A 332 46.33 28.18 -9.22
N LEU A 333 46.28 27.75 -7.95
CA LEU A 333 45.08 27.16 -7.35
C LEU A 333 43.99 28.20 -7.06
N GLN A 334 44.36 29.45 -6.76
CA GLN A 334 43.39 30.53 -6.58
C GLN A 334 42.65 30.86 -7.90
N GLN A 335 43.33 30.72 -9.04
CA GLN A 335 42.73 30.98 -10.34
C GLN A 335 41.70 29.90 -10.72
N ILE A 336 41.99 28.63 -10.41
CA ILE A 336 41.05 27.51 -10.64
C ILE A 336 39.83 27.62 -9.71
N LEU A 337 40.03 27.97 -8.43
CA LEU A 337 38.91 28.11 -7.48
C LEU A 337 37.98 29.28 -7.81
N SER A 338 38.52 30.42 -8.27
CA SER A 338 37.68 31.56 -8.67
C SER A 338 36.87 31.25 -9.93
N ALA A 339 37.44 30.49 -10.88
CA ALA A 339 36.71 29.99 -12.04
C ALA A 339 35.58 29.02 -11.64
N PHE A 340 35.85 28.11 -10.69
CA PHE A 340 34.84 27.16 -10.21
C PHE A 340 33.72 27.83 -9.42
N THR A 341 34.04 28.84 -8.60
CA THR A 341 33.05 29.62 -7.83
C THR A 341 32.13 30.41 -8.77
N SER A 342 32.68 31.00 -9.83
CA SER A 342 31.92 31.64 -10.91
C SER A 342 30.97 30.66 -11.61
N GLN A 343 31.40 29.42 -11.84
CA GLN A 343 30.56 28.41 -12.49
C GLN A 343 29.39 27.96 -11.60
N ILE A 344 29.62 27.81 -10.29
CA ILE A 344 28.54 27.50 -9.33
C ILE A 344 27.53 28.63 -9.24
N GLN A 345 27.98 29.89 -9.27
CA GLN A 345 27.08 31.05 -9.25
C GLN A 345 26.18 31.07 -10.49
N ARG A 346 26.73 30.76 -11.67
CA ARG A 346 25.93 30.64 -12.90
C ARG A 346 24.89 29.52 -12.86
N MET A 347 25.23 28.35 -12.31
CA MET A 347 24.26 27.25 -12.17
C MET A 347 23.15 27.60 -11.17
N SER A 348 23.46 28.36 -10.11
CA SER A 348 22.44 28.82 -9.16
C SER A 348 21.49 29.86 -9.74
N GLU A 349 21.93 30.67 -10.70
CA GLU A 349 21.09 31.66 -11.38
C GLU A 349 20.22 31.00 -12.46
N GLN A 350 20.65 29.87 -13.02
CA GLN A 350 19.92 29.15 -14.06
C GLN A 350 18.71 28.36 -13.51
N ASP A 351 18.77 27.90 -12.26
CA ASP A 351 17.67 27.18 -11.60
C ASP A 351 16.50 28.11 -11.14
N GLU A 352 16.65 29.44 -11.16
CA GLU A 352 15.58 30.38 -10.76
C GLU A 352 14.68 30.82 -11.95
N ASP A 353 15.09 30.56 -13.20
CA ASP A 353 14.34 30.96 -14.41
C ASP A 353 13.51 29.83 -15.03
N ASP A 354 13.72 28.57 -14.66
CA ASP A 354 13.03 27.40 -15.26
C ASP A 354 11.61 27.11 -14.68
N ASP A 355 11.16 27.86 -13.67
CA ASP A 355 9.84 27.66 -13.03
C ASP A 355 8.70 28.52 -13.64
N GLN A 356 8.92 29.23 -14.77
CA GLN A 356 7.92 30.14 -15.36
C GLN A 356 7.21 29.70 -16.66
N ASP A 357 7.60 28.60 -17.32
CA ASP A 357 7.11 28.33 -18.70
C ASP A 357 6.43 26.95 -18.93
N GLU A 358 5.93 26.24 -17.91
CA GLU A 358 5.24 24.93 -18.10
C GLU A 358 3.72 24.98 -18.38
N ASP A 359 3.16 26.13 -18.80
CA ASP A 359 1.75 26.24 -19.20
C ASP A 359 1.61 26.74 -20.65
N GLU A 360 2.09 26.00 -21.66
CA GLU A 360 1.58 26.05 -23.05
C GLU A 360 2.39 25.12 -23.97
N GLN A 361 1.94 23.88 -24.17
CA GLN A 361 1.92 23.26 -25.50
C GLN A 361 1.15 21.93 -25.49
N GLN A 362 -0.08 22.06 -25.96
CA GLN A 362 -0.83 21.01 -26.63
C GLN A 362 -0.25 20.78 -28.03
N ASP A 363 -0.38 19.53 -28.45
CA ASP A 363 -0.55 19.04 -29.82
C ASP A 363 0.69 18.84 -30.72
N GLU A 364 0.56 17.72 -31.45
CA GLU A 364 1.09 17.40 -32.78
C GLU A 364 2.33 16.49 -32.93
N ASP A 365 2.04 15.38 -33.63
CA ASP A 365 2.85 14.64 -34.61
C ASP A 365 3.82 13.57 -34.08
N ASP A 366 3.55 12.27 -34.30
CA ASP A 366 3.46 11.49 -35.55
C ASP A 366 4.81 10.82 -35.87
N ASP A 367 4.73 9.52 -36.18
CA ASP A 367 5.63 8.74 -37.03
C ASP A 367 7.09 8.57 -36.53
N GLN A 368 7.84 7.49 -36.79
CA GLN A 368 7.71 6.25 -37.53
C GLN A 368 8.93 5.40 -37.11
N ASP A 369 8.79 4.09 -37.25
CA ASP A 369 9.82 3.09 -37.61
C ASP A 369 11.15 3.03 -36.83
N GLU A 370 11.48 1.83 -36.34
CA GLU A 370 12.52 1.02 -36.99
C GLU A 370 12.62 -0.38 -36.37
N ASP A 371 12.72 -1.34 -37.28
CA ASP A 371 12.98 -2.77 -37.07
C ASP A 371 14.35 -3.01 -36.45
N GLU A 372 14.46 -3.91 -35.47
CA GLU A 372 15.65 -4.76 -35.33
C GLU A 372 15.23 -6.20 -35.03
N GLN A 373 15.31 -7.02 -36.09
CA GLN A 373 15.45 -8.48 -36.04
C GLN A 373 16.85 -8.87 -35.56
N GLN A 374 17.00 -10.18 -35.31
CA GLN A 374 18.22 -10.98 -35.13
C GLN A 374 18.68 -11.13 -33.69
N ASP A 375 19.18 -12.27 -33.23
CA ASP A 375 19.21 -13.69 -33.63
C ASP A 375 19.82 -14.42 -32.41
N GLU A 376 19.56 -15.72 -32.29
CA GLU A 376 20.45 -16.79 -31.77
C GLU A 376 21.26 -16.53 -30.45
N ASP A 377 21.18 -17.38 -29.42
CA ASP A 377 21.98 -18.60 -29.39
C ASP A 377 21.46 -19.62 -28.36
N ASP A 378 21.47 -20.87 -28.81
CA ASP A 378 21.44 -22.09 -28.02
C ASP A 378 22.66 -22.17 -27.08
N VAL A 379 22.44 -22.46 -25.80
CA VAL A 379 23.49 -23.01 -24.91
C VAL A 379 22.97 -24.30 -24.32
N GLN A 380 23.35 -25.41 -24.98
CA GLN A 380 23.50 -26.71 -24.36
C GLN A 380 24.77 -26.69 -23.50
N ASP A 381 24.63 -26.90 -22.19
CA ASP A 381 25.75 -27.35 -21.36
C ASP A 381 25.43 -28.76 -20.88
N ASP A 382 25.99 -29.71 -21.62
CA ASP A 382 26.35 -31.04 -21.13
C ASP A 382 27.53 -30.87 -20.16
N ASP A 383 27.35 -31.23 -18.89
CA ASP A 383 28.47 -31.55 -18.02
C ASP A 383 28.23 -32.94 -17.41
N GLU A 384 28.85 -33.91 -18.08
CA GLU A 384 29.28 -35.18 -17.53
C GLU A 384 30.21 -34.92 -16.34
N GLN A 385 29.84 -35.38 -15.15
CA GLN A 385 30.83 -35.77 -14.14
C GLN A 385 30.49 -37.16 -13.61
N GLN A 386 31.21 -38.12 -14.19
CA GLN A 386 31.58 -39.36 -13.56
C GLN A 386 32.41 -39.03 -12.31
N ASP A 387 32.04 -39.59 -11.16
CA ASP A 387 33.02 -40.02 -10.17
C ASP A 387 32.57 -41.38 -9.65
N GLU A 388 33.30 -42.39 -10.13
CA GLU A 388 33.44 -43.69 -9.51
C GLU A 388 34.02 -43.50 -8.12
N ASP A 389 33.36 -44.01 -7.07
CA ASP A 389 34.09 -44.41 -5.88
C ASP A 389 33.56 -45.75 -5.38
N ASN A 390 34.29 -46.78 -5.81
CA ASN A 390 34.36 -48.07 -5.17
C ASN A 390 34.84 -47.89 -3.73
N ASN A 391 34.02 -48.27 -2.75
CA ASN A 391 34.58 -48.81 -1.53
C ASN A 391 33.72 -49.97 -1.01
N GLN A 392 34.15 -51.16 -1.42
CA GLN A 392 34.00 -52.38 -0.63
C GLN A 392 34.82 -52.22 0.63
N GLU A 393 34.18 -52.25 1.80
CA GLU A 393 34.88 -52.69 3.01
C GLU A 393 34.03 -53.73 3.74
N ASN A 394 34.61 -54.93 3.78
CA ASN A 394 34.19 -56.05 4.60
C ASN A 394 34.25 -55.68 6.09
N SER A 395 33.17 -55.92 6.83
CA SER A 395 33.17 -56.54 8.18
C SER A 395 31.77 -56.92 8.61
#